data_AF-A0A2V8N8C5-F1
#
_entry.id   AF-A0A2V8N8C5-F1
#
_cell.length_a   1.000
_cell.length_b   1.000
_cell.length_c   1.000
_cell.angle_alpha   90.00
_cell.angle_beta   90.00
_cell.angle_gamma   90.00
#
_symmetry.space_group_name_H-M   'P 1'
#
loop_
_entity.id
_entity.type
_entity.pdbx_description
1 polymer ?
#
loop_
_entity_poly.entity_id
_entity_poly.type
_entity_poly.pdbx_seq_one_letter_code
_entity_poly.pdbx_strand_id
1 'polypeptide(L)'
;MTKSNQRKSEILGMPFGTACNKLRRMVIFELLRRHQENVCFKCGKVIPNAEDLTLEHKETWLDGGSSLFWDLNNITFSHKQCNLRKGFVRREIVDGSLWCSNCKQYKPVSCFHREKKQRTDYALLCKDCSNSKRKSVKATGNCNNCGAVRGTQAFRRSHNICMRCHNELVRARYVRARAGKSHQAINS
;
A
#
# COMPACT_ATOMS: atom_id res chain seq x y z
N MET A 1 -6.96 -39.95 11.00
CA MET A 1 -8.11 -39.30 11.67
C MET A 1 -8.73 -40.32 12.63
N THR A 2 -9.04 -39.97 13.88
CA THR A 2 -9.60 -40.94 14.85
C THR A 2 -11.09 -41.21 14.55
N LYS A 3 -11.59 -42.43 14.81
CA LYS A 3 -13.01 -42.80 14.61
C LYS A 3 -13.99 -41.80 15.27
N SER A 4 -13.60 -41.28 16.44
CA SER A 4 -14.36 -40.23 17.16
C SER A 4 -14.46 -38.92 16.37
N ASN A 5 -13.38 -38.45 15.75
CA ASN A 5 -13.39 -37.23 14.95
C ASN A 5 -14.18 -37.40 13.63
N GLN A 6 -14.23 -38.62 13.09
CA GLN A 6 -15.03 -38.95 11.91
C GLN A 6 -16.53 -38.85 12.21
N ARG A 7 -17.00 -39.53 13.26
CA ARG A 7 -18.40 -39.43 13.71
C ARG A 7 -18.83 -37.99 13.99
N LYS A 8 -17.98 -37.21 14.66
CA LYS A 8 -18.26 -35.78 14.92
C LYS A 8 -18.39 -34.97 13.63
N SER A 9 -17.53 -35.24 12.65
CA SER A 9 -17.56 -34.50 11.38
C SER A 9 -18.78 -34.86 10.52
N GLU A 10 -19.20 -36.13 10.55
CA GLU A 10 -20.45 -36.60 9.91
C GLU A 10 -21.68 -35.89 10.50
N ILE A 11 -21.79 -35.85 11.83
CA ILE A 11 -22.91 -35.19 12.53
C ILE A 11 -22.94 -33.68 12.25
N LEU A 12 -21.78 -33.03 12.26
CA LEU A 12 -21.68 -31.57 12.15
C LEU A 12 -21.63 -31.08 10.69
N GLY A 13 -21.47 -31.98 9.72
CA GLY A 13 -21.27 -31.64 8.31
C GLY A 13 -19.98 -30.88 8.02
N MET A 14 -19.04 -30.82 8.97
CA MET A 14 -17.76 -30.13 8.85
C MET A 14 -16.75 -30.65 9.88
N PRO A 15 -15.43 -30.44 9.70
CA PRO A 15 -14.43 -30.83 10.68
C PRO A 15 -14.72 -30.27 12.08
N PHE A 16 -14.62 -31.09 13.12
CA PHE A 16 -14.93 -30.72 14.51
C PHE A 16 -14.22 -29.43 14.97
N GLY A 17 -12.94 -29.25 14.61
CA GLY A 17 -12.18 -28.04 14.94
C GLY A 17 -12.78 -26.76 14.32
N THR A 18 -13.25 -26.85 13.07
CA THR A 18 -13.93 -25.76 12.37
C THR A 18 -15.25 -25.41 13.05
N ALA A 19 -16.04 -26.43 13.42
CA ALA A 19 -17.29 -26.23 14.16
C ALA A 19 -17.06 -25.56 15.52
N CYS A 20 -16.05 -25.99 16.28
CA CYS A 20 -15.68 -25.36 17.55
C CYS A 20 -15.21 -23.91 17.37
N ASN A 21 -14.41 -23.62 16.33
CA ASN A 21 -13.98 -22.25 16.02
C ASN A 21 -15.19 -21.37 15.67
N LYS A 22 -16.13 -21.88 14.87
CA LYS A 22 -17.38 -21.18 14.53
C LYS A 22 -18.22 -20.91 15.77
N LEU A 23 -18.40 -21.92 16.62
CA LEU A 23 -19.13 -21.78 17.88
C LEU A 23 -18.49 -20.73 18.80
N ARG A 24 -17.16 -20.78 19.00
CA ARG A 24 -16.45 -19.78 19.82
C ARG A 24 -16.65 -18.36 19.29
N ARG A 25 -16.57 -18.16 17.97
CA ARG A 25 -16.84 -16.83 17.35
C ARG A 25 -18.28 -16.37 17.59
N MET A 26 -19.26 -17.27 17.49
CA MET A 26 -20.67 -16.95 17.77
C MET A 26 -20.88 -16.55 19.23
N VAL A 27 -20.29 -17.29 20.17
CA VAL A 27 -20.37 -16.98 21.61
C VAL A 27 -19.74 -15.63 21.91
N ILE A 28 -18.53 -15.37 21.42
CA ILE A 28 -17.85 -14.08 21.62
C ILE A 28 -18.70 -12.94 21.03
N PHE A 29 -19.18 -13.07 19.80
CA PHE A 29 -20.01 -12.05 19.17
C PHE A 29 -21.27 -11.73 19.98
N GLU A 30 -21.95 -12.76 20.48
CA GLU A 30 -23.16 -12.57 21.27
C GLU A 30 -22.88 -11.82 22.59
N LEU A 31 -21.77 -12.16 23.27
CA LEU A 31 -21.35 -11.44 24.48
C LEU A 31 -21.05 -9.97 24.16
N LEU A 32 -20.28 -9.70 23.11
CA LEU A 32 -19.98 -8.32 22.68
C LEU A 32 -21.25 -7.54 22.37
N ARG A 33 -22.21 -8.15 21.66
CA ARG A 33 -23.48 -7.50 21.33
C ARG A 33 -24.29 -7.17 22.58
N ARG A 34 -24.35 -8.07 23.56
CA ARG A 34 -25.06 -7.85 24.84
C ARG A 34 -24.48 -6.68 25.63
N HIS A 35 -23.16 -6.51 25.58
CA HIS A 35 -22.45 -5.42 26.25
C HIS A 35 -22.27 -4.17 25.36
N GLN A 36 -22.83 -4.16 24.14
CA GLN A 36 -22.67 -3.07 23.16
C GLN A 36 -21.20 -2.80 22.77
N GLU A 37 -20.34 -3.82 22.91
CA GLU A 37 -18.93 -3.79 22.57
C GLU A 37 -18.64 -4.37 21.18
N ASN A 38 -19.67 -4.68 20.38
CA ASN A 38 -19.53 -5.16 19.01
C ASN A 38 -19.20 -4.02 18.04
N VAL A 39 -18.30 -3.12 18.43
CA VAL A 39 -17.84 -1.98 17.63
C VAL A 39 -16.46 -2.29 17.07
N CYS A 40 -16.30 -2.13 15.76
CA CYS A 40 -15.02 -2.39 15.10
C CYS A 40 -13.97 -1.36 15.50
N PHE A 41 -12.85 -1.81 16.07
CA PHE A 41 -11.73 -0.98 16.49
C PHE A 41 -11.15 -0.14 15.34
N LYS A 42 -11.15 -0.65 14.10
CA LYS A 42 -10.55 0.05 12.95
C LYS A 42 -11.43 1.13 12.34
N CYS A 43 -12.76 0.97 12.34
CA CYS A 43 -13.66 1.89 11.63
C CYS A 43 -14.77 2.50 12.49
N GLY A 44 -14.89 2.11 13.76
CA GLY A 44 -15.90 2.62 14.69
C GLY A 44 -17.34 2.18 14.39
N LYS A 45 -17.57 1.34 13.37
CA LYS A 45 -18.91 0.87 13.00
C LYS A 45 -19.22 -0.45 13.68
N VAL A 46 -20.50 -0.68 13.94
CA VAL A 46 -21.01 -1.93 14.54
C VAL A 46 -20.68 -3.12 13.64
N ILE A 47 -20.25 -4.22 14.25
CA ILE A 47 -20.04 -5.52 13.60
C ILE A 47 -21.41 -6.21 13.52
N PRO A 48 -21.93 -6.51 12.32
CA PRO A 48 -23.32 -6.94 12.17
C PRO A 48 -23.55 -8.41 12.55
N ASN A 49 -22.53 -9.26 12.45
CA ASN A 49 -22.66 -10.69 12.70
C ASN A 49 -21.30 -11.34 13.08
N ALA A 50 -21.38 -12.55 13.64
CA ALA A 50 -20.21 -13.33 14.06
C ALA A 50 -19.27 -13.71 12.92
N GLU A 51 -19.75 -13.81 11.67
CA GLU A 51 -18.92 -14.17 10.52
C GLU A 51 -18.03 -13.02 10.05
N ASP A 52 -18.43 -11.79 10.31
CA ASP A 52 -17.63 -10.60 10.08
C ASP A 52 -16.75 -10.23 11.29
N LEU A 53 -16.93 -10.87 12.45
CA LEU A 53 -16.10 -10.63 13.64
C LEU A 53 -14.70 -11.25 13.48
N THR A 54 -13.65 -10.46 13.72
CA THR A 54 -12.26 -10.90 13.85
C THR A 54 -11.68 -10.41 15.17
N LEU A 55 -10.87 -11.26 15.83
CA LEU A 55 -10.10 -10.94 17.03
C LEU A 55 -8.65 -10.66 16.61
N GLU A 56 -8.09 -9.55 17.06
CA GLU A 56 -6.72 -9.14 16.74
C GLU A 56 -6.06 -8.34 17.88
N HIS A 57 -4.73 -8.23 17.85
CA HIS A 57 -3.99 -7.38 18.77
C HIS A 57 -3.97 -5.91 18.30
N LYS A 58 -4.04 -4.93 19.22
CA LYS A 58 -3.89 -3.49 18.91
C LYS A 58 -2.47 -3.21 18.45
N GLU A 59 -1.51 -3.77 19.17
CA GLU A 59 -0.08 -3.64 18.95
C GLU A 59 0.55 -5.00 18.62
N THR A 60 1.61 -4.98 17.82
CA THR A 60 2.33 -6.18 17.43
C THR A 60 3.10 -6.75 18.62
N TRP A 61 2.71 -7.94 19.07
CA TRP A 61 3.40 -8.65 20.17
C TRP A 61 4.74 -9.28 19.74
N LEU A 62 4.99 -9.45 18.45
CA LEU A 62 6.26 -10.04 17.95
C LEU A 62 7.48 -9.19 18.37
N ASP A 63 7.33 -7.87 18.36
CA ASP A 63 8.41 -6.93 18.70
C ASP A 63 8.40 -6.55 20.19
N GLY A 64 7.22 -6.52 20.82
CA GLY A 64 7.06 -6.12 22.23
C GLY A 64 7.01 -7.27 23.25
N GLY A 65 7.17 -8.51 22.80
CA GLY A 65 7.32 -9.68 23.67
C GLY A 65 6.02 -10.42 24.01
N SER A 66 6.17 -11.58 24.65
CA SER A 66 5.07 -12.49 24.96
C SER A 66 4.04 -11.92 25.94
N SER A 67 4.42 -10.96 26.80
CA SER A 67 3.49 -10.29 27.70
C SER A 67 2.36 -9.58 26.94
N LEU A 68 2.66 -8.91 25.83
CA LEU A 68 1.67 -8.25 24.97
C LEU A 68 0.71 -9.23 24.29
N PHE A 69 1.11 -10.49 24.13
CA PHE A 69 0.23 -11.50 23.56
C PHE A 69 -0.91 -11.85 24.52
N TRP A 70 -0.62 -11.88 25.83
CA TRP A 70 -1.55 -12.24 26.90
C TRP A 70 -2.30 -11.06 27.50
N ASP A 71 -1.92 -9.82 27.18
CA ASP A 71 -2.62 -8.63 27.65
C ASP A 71 -4.00 -8.50 26.99
N LEU A 72 -5.05 -8.64 27.80
CA LEU A 72 -6.44 -8.49 27.36
C LEU A 72 -6.72 -7.06 26.87
N ASN A 73 -6.01 -6.05 27.38
CA ASN A 73 -6.16 -4.68 26.90
C ASN A 73 -5.55 -4.50 25.50
N ASN A 74 -4.65 -5.39 25.09
CA ASN A 74 -4.11 -5.42 23.74
C ASN A 74 -5.03 -6.20 22.78
N ILE A 75 -6.11 -6.83 23.23
CA ILE A 75 -7.06 -7.54 22.37
C ILE A 75 -8.17 -6.60 21.89
N THR A 76 -8.52 -6.68 20.61
CA THR A 76 -9.63 -5.94 20.00
C THR A 76 -10.40 -6.76 18.99
N PHE A 77 -11.54 -6.20 18.60
CA PHE A 77 -12.45 -6.77 17.61
C PHE A 77 -12.57 -5.85 16.41
N SER A 78 -12.61 -6.43 15.20
CA SER A 78 -12.85 -5.69 13.97
C SER A 78 -13.62 -6.50 12.95
N HIS A 79 -14.13 -5.80 11.92
CA HIS A 79 -14.68 -6.49 10.75
C HIS A 79 -13.59 -7.29 10.04
N LYS A 80 -13.94 -8.45 9.50
CA LYS A 80 -13.06 -9.28 8.67
C LYS A 80 -12.52 -8.47 7.50
N GLN A 81 -13.37 -7.67 6.85
CA GLN A 81 -12.93 -6.78 5.77
C GLN A 81 -11.97 -5.68 6.25
N CYS A 82 -12.18 -5.13 7.44
CA CYS A 82 -11.27 -4.14 8.02
C CYS A 82 -9.92 -4.76 8.38
N ASN A 83 -9.89 -6.01 8.84
CA ASN A 83 -8.64 -6.70 9.14
C ASN A 83 -7.85 -7.07 7.88
N LEU A 84 -8.53 -7.59 6.85
CA LEU A 84 -7.90 -7.95 5.57
C LEU A 84 -7.28 -6.75 4.85
N ARG A 85 -7.87 -5.56 5.05
CA ARG A 85 -7.41 -4.32 4.42
C ARG A 85 -6.27 -3.68 5.22
N LYS A 86 -5.06 -4.25 5.18
CA LYS A 86 -3.85 -3.48 5.53
C LYS A 86 -3.78 -2.25 4.60
N GLY A 87 -3.94 -1.04 5.15
CA GLY A 87 -3.82 0.22 4.42
C GLY A 87 -5.11 0.84 3.89
N PHE A 88 -6.30 0.30 4.18
CA PHE A 88 -7.56 0.92 3.79
C PHE A 88 -8.28 1.48 5.01
N VAL A 89 -7.77 2.59 5.54
CA VAL A 89 -8.62 3.48 6.34
C VAL A 89 -9.80 3.83 5.43
N ARG A 90 -11.04 3.56 5.85
CA ARG A 90 -12.23 4.03 5.11
C ARG A 90 -12.11 5.54 5.06
N ARG A 91 -11.69 6.05 3.91
CA ARG A 91 -11.41 7.45 3.72
C ARG A 91 -12.76 8.13 3.56
N GLU A 92 -13.30 8.61 4.67
CA GLU A 92 -14.54 9.37 4.74
C GLU A 92 -14.16 10.83 5.02
N ILE A 93 -14.97 11.76 4.52
CA ILE A 93 -14.81 13.18 4.84
C ILE A 93 -15.45 13.38 6.21
N VAL A 94 -14.65 13.72 7.21
CA VAL A 94 -15.10 14.00 8.58
C VAL A 94 -14.92 15.49 8.81
N ASP A 95 -16.00 16.22 9.06
CA ASP A 95 -15.98 17.68 9.29
C ASP A 95 -15.21 18.46 8.23
N GLY A 96 -15.42 18.12 6.95
CA GLY A 96 -14.71 18.74 5.83
C GLY A 96 -13.23 18.39 5.71
N SER A 97 -12.74 17.43 6.51
CA SER A 97 -11.36 16.98 6.56
C SER A 97 -11.17 15.54 6.08
N LEU A 98 -9.98 15.25 5.56
CA LEU A 98 -9.56 13.97 5.02
C LEU A 98 -8.19 13.58 5.56
N TRP A 99 -7.99 12.29 5.79
CA TRP A 99 -6.71 11.72 6.18
C TRP A 99 -5.73 11.68 4.99
N CYS A 100 -4.49 12.12 5.22
CA CYS A 100 -3.36 11.96 4.30
C CYS A 100 -2.55 10.70 4.64
N SER A 101 -2.41 9.77 3.69
CA SER A 101 -1.71 8.50 3.95
C SER A 101 -0.20 8.62 4.11
N ASN A 102 0.41 9.76 3.76
CA ASN A 102 1.86 9.97 3.88
C ASN A 102 2.26 10.69 5.17
N CYS A 103 1.66 11.86 5.45
CA CYS A 103 1.98 12.61 6.68
C CYS A 103 1.15 12.17 7.90
N LYS A 104 0.21 11.23 7.74
CA LYS A 104 -0.61 10.66 8.82
C LYS A 104 -1.35 11.74 9.64
N GLN A 105 -1.97 12.70 8.96
CA GLN A 105 -2.74 13.78 9.56
C GLN A 105 -4.06 14.00 8.82
N TYR A 106 -5.09 14.43 9.55
CA TYR A 106 -6.29 15.01 8.97
C TYR A 106 -5.99 16.42 8.44
N LYS A 107 -6.44 16.70 7.23
CA LYS A 107 -6.34 18.03 6.61
C LYS A 107 -7.65 18.37 5.92
N PRO A 108 -7.99 19.66 5.77
CA PRO A 108 -9.15 20.07 4.99
C PRO A 108 -9.13 19.45 3.59
N VAL A 109 -10.30 19.14 3.03
CA VAL A 109 -10.44 18.61 1.66
C VAL A 109 -9.77 19.49 0.60
N SER A 110 -9.69 20.80 0.85
CA SER A 110 -8.99 21.78 0.00
C SER A 110 -7.48 21.54 -0.09
N CYS A 111 -6.89 20.84 0.87
CA CYS A 111 -5.49 20.44 0.87
C CYS A 111 -5.21 19.20 0.01
N PHE A 112 -6.20 18.63 -0.67
CA PHE A 112 -6.04 17.46 -1.54
C PHE A 112 -6.33 17.84 -3.00
N HIS A 113 -5.70 17.13 -3.95
CA HIS A 113 -6.07 17.25 -5.36
C HIS A 113 -7.39 16.52 -5.62
N ARG A 114 -8.23 17.04 -6.51
CA ARG A 114 -9.43 16.32 -6.96
C ARG A 114 -9.03 15.16 -7.87
N GLU A 115 -9.59 13.99 -7.62
CA GLU A 115 -9.34 12.76 -8.36
C GLU A 115 -10.61 11.91 -8.41
N LYS A 116 -11.36 12.03 -9.51
CA LYS A 116 -12.68 11.37 -9.73
C LYS A 116 -12.64 9.84 -9.70
N LYS A 117 -11.45 9.24 -9.74
CA LYS A 117 -11.26 7.78 -9.64
C LYS A 117 -11.32 7.29 -8.20
N GLN A 118 -11.17 8.19 -7.23
CA GLN A 118 -11.21 7.87 -5.80
C GLN A 118 -12.64 7.96 -5.29
N ARG A 119 -13.00 7.12 -4.33
CA ARG A 119 -14.35 7.11 -3.71
C ARG A 119 -14.76 8.45 -3.08
N THR A 120 -13.79 9.27 -2.66
CA THR A 120 -14.02 10.59 -2.07
C THR A 120 -13.90 11.74 -3.07
N ASP A 121 -13.61 11.46 -4.34
CA ASP A 121 -13.21 12.46 -5.35
C ASP A 121 -11.91 13.22 -5.01
N TYR A 122 -11.14 12.77 -4.02
CA TYR A 122 -9.87 13.40 -3.62
C TYR A 122 -8.72 12.39 -3.59
N ALA A 123 -7.53 12.84 -3.99
CA ALA A 123 -6.28 12.07 -4.00
C ALA A 123 -5.86 11.64 -2.58
N LEU A 124 -5.18 10.50 -2.45
CA LEU A 124 -4.77 9.90 -1.16
C LEU A 124 -3.76 10.75 -0.36
N LEU A 125 -3.03 11.61 -1.05
CA LEU A 125 -1.97 12.46 -0.49
C LEU A 125 -2.40 13.92 -0.50
N CYS A 126 -2.07 14.65 0.56
CA CYS A 126 -2.21 16.10 0.54
C CYS A 126 -1.28 16.70 -0.52
N LYS A 127 -1.60 17.89 -1.00
CA LYS A 127 -0.83 18.66 -1.99
C LYS A 127 0.65 18.73 -1.61
N ASP A 128 0.96 19.00 -0.35
CA ASP A 128 2.34 19.08 0.15
C ASP A 128 3.08 17.74 -0.01
N CYS A 129 2.49 16.65 0.48
CA CYS A 129 3.09 15.32 0.38
C CYS A 129 3.23 14.87 -1.08
N SER A 130 2.25 15.17 -1.92
CA SER A 130 2.28 14.90 -3.37
C SER A 130 3.42 15.67 -4.04
N ASN A 131 3.57 16.96 -3.72
CA ASN A 131 4.63 17.81 -4.23
C ASN A 131 6.02 17.36 -3.77
N SER A 132 6.17 16.98 -2.50
CA SER A 132 7.43 16.45 -1.97
C SER A 132 7.85 15.16 -2.68
N LYS A 133 6.90 14.23 -2.93
CA LYS A 133 7.18 13.02 -3.73
C LYS A 133 7.57 13.35 -5.17
N ARG A 134 6.93 14.34 -5.80
CA ARG A 134 7.31 14.77 -7.15
C ARG A 134 8.73 15.37 -7.17
N LYS A 135 9.12 16.12 -6.14
CA LYS A 135 10.49 16.67 -6.02
C LYS A 135 11.53 15.57 -5.81
N SER A 136 11.25 14.57 -4.98
CA SER A 136 12.18 13.44 -4.77
C SER A 136 12.35 12.57 -6.01
N VAL A 137 11.30 12.39 -6.83
CA VAL A 137 11.40 11.66 -8.11
C VAL A 137 12.16 12.46 -9.18
N LYS A 138 12.21 13.79 -9.07
CA LYS A 138 13.11 14.65 -9.86
C LYS A 138 14.56 14.62 -9.38
N ALA A 139 14.93 13.66 -8.52
CA ALA A 139 16.33 13.42 -8.15
C ALA A 139 17.21 13.36 -9.39
N THR A 140 18.38 13.98 -9.29
CA THR A 140 19.33 14.13 -10.36
C THR A 140 20.06 12.82 -10.64
N GLY A 141 20.35 12.52 -11.92
CA GLY A 141 21.26 11.45 -12.31
C GLY A 141 22.65 12.01 -12.62
N ASN A 142 23.69 11.17 -12.49
CA ASN A 142 25.04 11.49 -12.95
C ASN A 142 25.23 10.94 -14.36
N CYS A 143 25.79 11.76 -15.25
CA CYS A 143 26.11 11.32 -16.61
C CYS A 143 27.34 10.42 -16.62
N ASN A 144 27.19 9.20 -17.13
CA ASN A 144 28.31 8.25 -17.28
C ASN A 144 29.41 8.72 -18.25
N ASN A 145 29.14 9.72 -19.10
CA ASN A 145 30.11 10.24 -20.07
C ASN A 145 30.83 11.51 -19.60
N CYS A 146 30.14 12.43 -18.90
CA CYS A 146 30.72 13.72 -18.50
C CYS A 146 30.69 13.99 -16.99
N GLY A 147 30.21 13.05 -16.17
CA GLY A 147 30.11 13.19 -14.71
C GLY A 147 29.08 14.20 -14.22
N ALA A 148 28.52 15.04 -15.09
CA ALA A 148 27.62 16.11 -14.70
C ALA A 148 26.33 15.57 -14.05
N VAL A 149 25.99 16.15 -12.91
CA VAL A 149 24.72 15.96 -12.20
C VAL A 149 23.64 16.76 -12.92
N ARG A 150 22.59 16.10 -13.43
CA ARG A 150 21.48 16.78 -14.12
C ARG A 150 20.13 16.18 -13.70
N GLY A 151 19.04 16.93 -13.89
CA GLY A 151 17.69 16.36 -13.69
C GLY A 151 17.42 15.21 -14.66
N THR A 152 16.60 14.23 -14.25
CA THR A 152 16.29 13.01 -15.04
C THR A 152 15.73 13.27 -16.43
N GLN A 153 15.11 14.44 -16.68
CA GLN A 153 14.65 14.87 -18.01
C GLN A 153 15.81 15.16 -18.99
N ALA A 154 17.03 15.38 -18.49
CA ALA A 154 18.23 15.63 -19.30
C ALA A 154 18.94 14.35 -19.74
N PHE A 155 18.39 13.16 -19.44
CA PHE A 155 18.99 11.86 -19.72
C PHE A 155 18.21 11.06 -20.75
N ARG A 156 18.93 10.31 -21.59
CA ARG A 156 18.32 9.26 -22.41
C ARG A 156 18.11 8.01 -21.54
N ARG A 157 16.86 7.55 -21.43
CA ARG A 157 16.42 6.50 -20.48
C ARG A 157 17.22 5.19 -20.55
N SER A 158 17.84 4.87 -21.68
CA SER A 158 18.49 3.58 -21.93
C SER A 158 19.96 3.49 -21.52
N HIS A 159 20.68 4.60 -21.32
CA HIS A 159 22.15 4.53 -21.17
C HIS A 159 22.72 5.41 -20.05
N ASN A 160 21.88 6.13 -19.29
CA ASN A 160 22.33 7.08 -18.27
C ASN A 160 23.39 8.09 -18.79
N ILE A 161 23.26 8.46 -20.06
CA ILE A 161 24.05 9.50 -20.73
C ILE A 161 23.16 10.72 -20.92
N CYS A 162 23.69 11.91 -20.62
CA CYS A 162 22.95 13.14 -20.81
C CYS A 162 22.73 13.43 -22.31
N MET A 163 21.62 14.09 -22.65
CA MET A 163 21.23 14.35 -24.04
C MET A 163 22.31 15.11 -24.83
N ARG A 164 23.09 15.98 -24.17
CA ARG A 164 24.23 16.67 -24.80
C ARG A 164 25.31 15.69 -25.26
N CYS A 165 25.82 14.87 -24.36
CA CYS A 165 26.84 13.87 -24.68
C CYS A 165 26.34 12.84 -25.70
N HIS A 166 25.08 12.43 -25.60
CA HIS A 166 24.47 11.57 -26.60
C HIS A 166 24.47 12.21 -28.00
N ASN A 167 24.07 13.48 -28.10
CA ASN A 167 24.03 14.20 -29.37
C ASN A 167 25.43 14.42 -29.95
N GLU A 168 26.44 14.68 -29.11
CA GLU A 168 27.85 14.76 -29.53
C GLU A 168 28.33 13.41 -30.11
N LEU A 169 28.03 12.29 -29.44
CA LEU A 169 28.38 10.95 -29.93
C LEU A 169 27.68 10.62 -31.26
N VAL A 170 26.40 10.98 -31.41
CA VAL A 170 25.65 10.79 -32.66
C VAL A 170 26.24 11.64 -33.80
N ARG A 171 26.57 12.91 -33.53
CA ARG A 171 27.22 13.79 -34.51
C ARG A 171 28.58 13.23 -34.95
N ALA A 172 29.41 12.77 -34.02
CA ALA A 172 30.71 12.18 -34.32
C ALA A 172 30.58 10.92 -35.20
N ARG A 173 29.60 10.06 -34.94
CA ARG A 173 29.29 8.90 -35.79
C ARG A 173 28.87 9.30 -37.20
N TYR A 174 28.01 10.30 -37.32
CA TYR A 174 27.55 10.80 -38.62
C TYR A 174 28.70 11.37 -39.47
N VAL A 175 29.59 12.17 -38.86
CA VAL A 175 30.77 12.72 -39.55
C VAL A 175 31.71 11.61 -40.02
N ARG A 176 32.00 10.60 -39.17
CA ARG A 176 32.83 9.44 -39.56
C ARG A 176 32.23 8.62 -40.69
N ALA A 177 30.92 8.36 -40.65
CA ALA A 177 30.22 7.64 -41.72
C ALA A 177 30.27 8.41 -43.05
N ARG A 178 30.22 9.74 -43.01
CA ARG A 178 30.33 10.59 -44.20
C ARG A 178 31.76 10.64 -44.76
N ALA A 179 32.77 10.72 -43.89
CA ALA A 179 34.18 10.66 -44.28
C ALA A 179 34.59 9.30 -44.88
N GLY A 180 34.03 8.19 -44.36
CA GLY A 180 34.22 6.86 -44.93
C GLY A 180 33.58 6.69 -46.31
N LYS A 181 32.42 7.32 -46.54
CA LYS A 181 31.77 7.34 -47.86
C LYS A 181 32.51 8.20 -48.89
N SER A 182 33.13 9.31 -48.48
CA SER A 182 33.96 10.11 -49.38
C SER A 182 35.26 9.40 -49.76
N HIS A 183 35.84 8.57 -48.88
CA HIS A 183 37.03 7.77 -49.20
C HIS A 183 36.74 6.63 -50.19
N GLN A 184 35.53 6.06 -50.18
CA GLN A 184 35.14 5.04 -51.18
C GLN A 184 34.86 5.63 -52.57
N ALA A 185 34.47 6.90 -52.66
CA ALA A 185 34.22 7.58 -53.93
C ALA A 185 35.48 8.10 -54.64
N ILE A 186 36.65 8.12 -53.98
CA ILE A 186 37.93 8.57 -54.57
C ILE A 186 38.73 7.39 -55.15
N ASN A 187 38.38 6.15 -54.79
CA ASN A 187 39.04 4.93 -55.27
C ASN A 187 38.15 4.12 -56.24
N SER A 188 37.23 4.77 -56.98
CA SER A 188 36.42 4.17 -58.05
C SER A 188 36.68 4.88 -59.37
#